data_AF-A0A924YPL4-F1
#
_entry.id   AF-A0A924YPL4-F1
#
_cell.length_a   1.000
_cell.length_b   1.000
_cell.length_c   1.000
_cell.angle_alpha   90.00
_cell.angle_beta   90.00
_cell.angle_gamma   90.00
#
_symmetry.space_group_name_H-M   'P 1'
#
loop_
_entity.id
_entity.type
_entity.pdbx_description
1 polymer ?
#
loop_
_entity_poly.entity_id
_entity_poly.type
_entity_poly.pdbx_seq_one_letter_code
_entity_poly.pdbx_strand_id
1 'polypeptide(L)'
;EHSLARRAGNDRLADELAGELGDLPLALAQAAAYMHETQLPIGKYLELFRQRRTDLWGYEHGPLGHQETVAITFGLCIERLPDPAAVDLLNLCAFLAPDQIPRSLLREGGEHFPARVAAVVSDELELNRVLALLRSYSLIEITAESLSVHRLVQAVCRDRLNESSHEPQTSAVSETSEVPAAQPFAAAAVKLLNPSFPQDIESDTASWPICQRLLPHAHAAIKYAEQFGIDQDATGRLLNCVGLYLRICDNFVEAQSVLERAVRIGESAFGPEHPEVAAALNNLGLVLQELGDLPGARQAFNRALKINEAAFGPDHPKVGTIINNLGRVLRALGEQQGARQAFERALKIDETVFGPEHPSVATRVNNLGGVLKDFGDLAGARQAFERALRIDETAFGPEHSNVARDVNNLGGVLKKLGNLTGAQQAFERALKIDEAAFGPEHLKVAIRVNNIGGVLKDLGDLPGPDRRLSGHWGYAESRLGTSIRTHRPCERILRL
;
A
#
# COMPACT_ATOMS: atom_id res chain seq x y z
N GLU A 1 -23.94 53.98 27.83
CA GLU A 1 -24.42 54.22 26.44
C GLU A 1 -23.34 53.97 25.38
N HIS A 2 -22.13 54.56 25.50
CA HIS A 2 -21.06 54.32 24.51
C HIS A 2 -20.60 52.86 24.36
N SER A 3 -20.59 52.05 25.41
CA SER A 3 -20.24 50.61 25.32
C SER A 3 -21.36 49.76 24.69
N LEU A 4 -22.63 50.15 24.88
CA LEU A 4 -23.79 49.47 24.32
C LEU A 4 -23.96 49.78 22.83
N ALA A 5 -23.72 51.03 22.43
CA ALA A 5 -23.71 51.44 21.02
C ALA A 5 -22.55 50.79 20.24
N ARG A 6 -21.36 50.64 20.88
CA ARG A 6 -20.25 49.88 20.28
C ARG A 6 -20.56 48.39 20.13
N ARG A 7 -21.22 47.77 21.12
CA ARG A 7 -21.65 46.37 21.03
C ARG A 7 -22.67 46.16 19.90
N ALA A 8 -23.74 46.97 19.86
CA ALA A 8 -24.75 46.88 18.80
C ALA A 8 -24.19 47.14 17.39
N GLY A 9 -23.20 48.04 17.26
CA GLY A 9 -22.49 48.26 16.00
C GLY A 9 -21.61 47.09 15.57
N ASN A 10 -20.93 46.44 16.52
CA ASN A 10 -20.15 45.23 16.25
C ASN A 10 -21.04 44.02 15.93
N ASP A 11 -22.20 43.87 16.59
CA ASP A 11 -23.13 42.78 16.34
C ASP A 11 -23.67 42.87 14.89
N ARG A 12 -24.03 44.08 14.44
CA ARG A 12 -24.49 44.30 13.06
C ARG A 12 -23.41 44.05 12.00
N LEU A 13 -22.17 44.45 12.29
CA LEU A 13 -21.02 44.16 11.41
C LEU A 13 -20.67 42.66 11.40
N ALA A 14 -20.86 41.96 12.52
CA ALA A 14 -20.68 40.53 12.61
C ALA A 14 -21.74 39.78 11.79
N ASP A 15 -23.01 40.20 11.84
CA ASP A 15 -24.08 39.66 10.99
C ASP A 15 -23.80 39.90 9.50
N GLU A 16 -23.31 41.10 9.14
CA GLU A 16 -22.91 41.44 7.77
C GLU A 16 -21.73 40.58 7.28
N LEU A 17 -20.73 40.36 8.14
CA LEU A 17 -19.63 39.46 7.86
C LEU A 17 -20.10 38.01 7.70
N ALA A 18 -20.99 37.53 8.58
CA ALA A 18 -21.54 36.19 8.47
C ALA A 18 -22.30 35.97 7.17
N GLY A 19 -23.11 36.97 6.76
CA GLY A 19 -23.79 36.98 5.47
C GLY A 19 -22.84 36.97 4.26
N GLU A 20 -21.79 37.79 4.26
CA GLU A 20 -20.78 37.81 3.18
C GLU A 20 -19.96 36.50 3.13
N LEU A 21 -19.79 35.85 4.28
CA LEU A 21 -19.10 34.56 4.39
C LEU A 21 -20.02 33.35 4.18
N GLY A 22 -21.31 33.56 3.88
CA GLY A 22 -22.29 32.50 3.66
C GLY A 22 -22.49 31.57 4.85
N ASP A 23 -22.30 32.07 6.07
CA ASP A 23 -22.40 31.30 7.33
C ASP A 23 -21.50 30.05 7.39
N LEU A 24 -20.41 30.04 6.62
CA LEU A 24 -19.48 28.91 6.55
C LEU A 24 -18.62 28.84 7.82
N PRO A 25 -18.67 27.74 8.59
CA PRO A 25 -17.90 27.63 9.84
C PRO A 25 -16.39 27.83 9.63
N LEU A 26 -15.84 27.29 8.54
CA LEU A 26 -14.42 27.44 8.22
C LEU A 26 -14.06 28.88 7.84
N ALA A 27 -14.85 29.52 6.97
CA ALA A 27 -14.58 30.90 6.55
C ALA A 27 -14.72 31.86 7.73
N LEU A 28 -15.70 31.65 8.60
CA LEU A 28 -15.88 32.40 9.84
C LEU A 28 -14.70 32.22 10.79
N ALA A 29 -14.26 30.98 11.00
CA ALA A 29 -13.10 30.69 11.85
C ALA A 29 -11.83 31.37 11.33
N GLN A 30 -11.59 31.30 10.02
CA GLN A 30 -10.43 31.93 9.38
C GLN A 30 -10.52 33.46 9.40
N ALA A 31 -11.68 34.06 9.15
CA ALA A 31 -11.87 35.50 9.24
C ALA A 31 -11.65 36.00 10.68
N ALA A 32 -12.21 35.30 11.66
CA ALA A 32 -12.01 35.59 13.08
C ALA A 32 -10.53 35.49 13.47
N ALA A 33 -9.86 34.42 13.04
CA ALA A 33 -8.43 34.21 13.26
C ALA A 33 -7.57 35.32 12.62
N TYR A 34 -7.84 35.66 11.36
CA TYR A 34 -7.17 36.77 10.67
C TYR A 34 -7.30 38.08 11.45
N MET A 35 -8.53 38.45 11.83
CA MET A 35 -8.80 39.68 12.58
C MET A 35 -8.10 39.69 13.93
N HIS A 36 -8.08 38.55 14.62
CA HIS A 36 -7.38 38.40 15.89
C HIS A 36 -5.86 38.60 15.72
N GLU A 37 -5.22 37.90 14.79
CA GLU A 37 -3.76 37.96 14.60
C GLU A 37 -3.30 39.33 14.09
N THR A 38 -4.11 39.99 13.25
CA THR A 38 -3.79 41.32 12.69
C THR A 38 -4.30 42.48 13.53
N GLN A 39 -5.03 42.20 14.62
CA GLN A 39 -5.72 43.19 15.45
C GLN A 39 -6.64 44.12 14.64
N LEU A 40 -7.21 43.62 13.54
CA LEU A 40 -7.97 44.38 12.56
C LEU A 40 -9.47 44.32 12.90
N PRO A 41 -10.18 45.46 13.00
CA PRO A 41 -11.60 45.47 13.32
C PRO A 41 -12.46 44.92 12.17
N ILE A 42 -13.64 44.38 12.49
CA ILE A 42 -14.57 43.71 11.53
C ILE A 42 -14.83 44.54 10.28
N GLY A 43 -15.10 45.85 10.44
CA GLY A 43 -15.36 46.73 9.30
C GLY A 43 -14.18 46.84 8.32
N LYS A 44 -12.93 46.82 8.83
CA LYS A 44 -11.73 46.84 7.98
C LYS A 44 -11.48 45.50 7.30
N TYR A 45 -11.84 44.39 7.95
CA TYR A 45 -11.76 43.08 7.32
C TYR A 45 -12.76 42.97 6.16
N LEU A 46 -14.01 43.43 6.37
CA LEU A 46 -15.04 43.50 5.32
C LEU A 46 -14.58 44.31 4.11
N GLU A 47 -13.92 45.45 4.32
CA GLU A 47 -13.33 46.24 3.23
C GLU A 47 -12.29 45.42 2.44
N LEU A 48 -11.35 44.77 3.12
CA LEU A 48 -10.32 43.93 2.48
C LEU A 48 -10.93 42.75 1.73
N PHE A 49 -11.93 42.09 2.33
CA PHE A 49 -12.63 40.96 1.72
C PHE A 49 -13.32 41.38 0.42
N ARG A 50 -14.06 42.50 0.43
CA ARG A 50 -14.75 43.04 -0.74
C ARG A 50 -13.78 43.53 -1.82
N GLN A 51 -12.67 44.15 -1.42
CA GLN A 51 -11.62 44.54 -2.34
C GLN A 51 -11.05 43.31 -3.05
N ARG A 52 -10.66 42.28 -2.29
CA ARG A 52 -10.08 41.07 -2.86
C ARG A 52 -11.05 40.28 -3.71
N ARG A 53 -12.34 40.26 -3.35
CA ARG A 53 -13.41 39.73 -4.21
C ARG A 53 -13.44 40.42 -5.57
N THR A 54 -13.31 41.74 -5.56
CA THR A 54 -13.32 42.56 -6.79
C THR A 54 -12.08 42.27 -7.65
N ASP A 55 -10.91 42.12 -7.03
CA ASP A 55 -9.66 41.84 -7.72
C ASP A 55 -9.67 40.46 -8.44
N LEU A 56 -10.30 39.45 -7.83
CA LEU A 56 -10.30 38.07 -8.33
C LEU A 56 -11.41 37.77 -9.35
N TRP A 57 -12.62 38.31 -9.17
CA TRP A 57 -13.79 37.95 -10.02
C TRP A 57 -14.51 39.14 -10.68
N GLY A 58 -13.99 40.36 -10.56
CA GLY A 58 -14.62 41.55 -11.12
C GLY A 58 -15.99 41.88 -10.47
N TYR A 59 -16.76 42.76 -11.10
CA TYR A 59 -18.09 43.19 -10.61
C TYR A 59 -19.22 42.19 -10.95
N GLU A 60 -19.05 40.89 -10.72
CA GLU A 60 -20.19 39.97 -10.85
C GLU A 60 -21.11 40.07 -9.62
N HIS A 61 -22.33 40.55 -9.85
CA HIS A 61 -23.36 40.75 -8.84
C HIS A 61 -24.13 39.45 -8.62
N GLY A 62 -23.57 38.56 -7.78
CA GLY A 62 -24.23 37.35 -7.29
C GLY A 62 -23.65 36.91 -5.94
N PRO A 63 -24.37 36.10 -5.14
CA PRO A 63 -23.79 35.50 -3.94
C PRO A 63 -22.64 34.57 -4.35
N LEU A 64 -21.48 34.74 -3.71
CA LEU A 64 -20.34 33.85 -3.90
C LEU A 64 -20.74 32.42 -3.55
N GLY A 65 -20.24 31.45 -4.31
CA GLY A 65 -20.27 30.07 -3.87
C GLY A 65 -19.39 29.87 -2.64
N HIS A 66 -19.61 28.76 -1.95
CA HIS A 66 -18.87 28.45 -0.73
C HIS A 66 -17.35 28.33 -0.95
N GLN A 67 -16.93 27.98 -2.17
CA GLN A 67 -15.51 27.80 -2.51
C GLN A 67 -14.81 29.16 -2.69
N GLU A 68 -15.46 30.12 -3.34
CA GLU A 68 -14.91 31.45 -3.60
C GLU A 68 -14.75 32.24 -2.29
N THR A 69 -15.73 32.17 -1.40
CA THR A 69 -15.66 32.81 -0.08
C THR A 69 -14.47 32.30 0.72
N VAL A 70 -14.30 30.97 0.80
CA VAL A 70 -13.16 30.37 1.50
C VAL A 70 -11.85 30.73 0.81
N ALA A 71 -11.81 30.79 -0.52
CA ALA A 71 -10.62 31.18 -1.27
C ALA A 71 -10.16 32.62 -0.97
N ILE A 72 -11.10 33.58 -0.85
CA ILE A 72 -10.78 34.97 -0.48
C ILE A 72 -10.22 35.02 0.94
N THR A 73 -10.96 34.48 1.90
CA THR A 73 -10.58 34.52 3.32
C THR A 73 -9.23 33.82 3.53
N PHE A 74 -9.01 32.71 2.85
CA PHE A 74 -7.74 31.98 2.84
C PHE A 74 -6.60 32.76 2.18
N GLY A 75 -6.85 33.37 1.02
CA GLY A 75 -5.88 34.22 0.32
C GLY A 75 -5.37 35.34 1.21
N LEU A 76 -6.29 36.03 1.91
CA LEU A 76 -5.95 37.05 2.89
C LEU A 76 -5.09 36.49 4.03
N CYS A 77 -5.43 35.32 4.60
CA CYS A 77 -4.64 34.69 5.65
C CYS A 77 -3.21 34.38 5.20
N ILE A 78 -3.03 33.78 4.01
CA ILE A 78 -1.70 33.47 3.49
C ILE A 78 -0.87 34.73 3.24
N GLU A 79 -1.45 35.79 2.68
CA GLU A 79 -0.74 37.04 2.41
C GLU A 79 -0.20 37.72 3.68
N ARG A 80 -0.74 37.36 4.86
CA ARG A 80 -0.29 37.85 6.16
C ARG A 80 0.63 36.92 6.92
N LEU A 81 0.89 35.70 6.42
CA LEU A 81 1.87 34.82 7.05
C LEU A 81 3.27 35.44 6.92
N PRO A 82 3.96 35.74 8.04
CA PRO A 82 5.28 36.36 8.02
C PRO A 82 6.39 35.42 7.56
N ASP A 83 6.14 34.10 7.59
CA ASP A 83 7.12 33.07 7.25
C ASP A 83 6.71 32.34 5.95
N PRO A 84 7.47 32.51 4.85
CA PRO A 84 7.23 31.80 3.60
C PRO A 84 7.28 30.27 3.73
N ALA A 85 8.02 29.72 4.70
CA ALA A 85 8.09 28.27 4.90
C ALA A 85 6.75 27.69 5.39
N ALA A 86 5.91 28.49 6.06
CA ALA A 86 4.56 28.10 6.43
C ALA A 86 3.67 27.87 5.20
N VAL A 87 3.79 28.73 4.20
CA VAL A 87 3.07 28.60 2.92
C VAL A 87 3.56 27.39 2.16
N ASP A 88 4.88 27.19 2.09
CA ASP A 88 5.48 26.04 1.41
C ASP A 88 5.09 24.71 2.09
N LEU A 89 4.98 24.67 3.42
CA LEU A 89 4.48 23.51 4.15
C LEU A 89 3.00 23.21 3.85
N LEU A 90 2.15 24.24 3.79
CA LEU A 90 0.76 24.09 3.36
C LEU A 90 0.67 23.56 1.92
N ASN A 91 1.50 24.09 1.02
CA ASN A 91 1.56 23.67 -0.38
C ASN A 91 1.97 22.19 -0.50
N LEU A 92 2.95 21.73 0.29
CA LEU A 92 3.28 20.31 0.38
C LEU A 92 2.07 19.48 0.87
N CYS A 93 1.46 19.88 1.98
CA CYS A 93 0.31 19.18 2.55
C CYS A 93 -0.91 19.15 1.61
N ALA A 94 -0.99 20.07 0.66
CA ALA A 94 -2.06 20.11 -0.33
C ALA A 94 -2.03 18.92 -1.32
N PHE A 95 -0.92 18.18 -1.40
CA PHE A 95 -0.79 16.96 -2.21
C PHE A 95 -0.94 15.67 -1.41
N LEU A 96 -1.22 15.76 -0.11
CA LEU A 96 -1.52 14.63 0.77
C LEU A 96 -3.02 14.57 1.09
N ALA A 97 -3.48 13.44 1.64
CA ALA A 97 -4.84 13.36 2.18
C ALA A 97 -5.04 14.38 3.33
N PRO A 98 -6.26 14.94 3.49
CA PRO A 98 -6.54 16.08 4.36
C PRO A 98 -6.36 15.80 5.85
N ASP A 99 -6.56 14.57 6.29
CA ASP A 99 -6.62 14.22 7.71
C ASP A 99 -5.45 13.34 8.12
N GLN A 100 -5.00 13.49 9.36
CA GLN A 100 -3.99 12.62 10.00
C GLN A 100 -2.62 12.57 9.31
N ILE A 101 -2.18 13.67 8.69
CA ILE A 101 -0.82 13.78 8.13
C ILE A 101 0.19 13.63 9.30
N PRO A 102 1.01 12.56 9.34
CA PRO A 102 1.88 12.33 10.49
C PRO A 102 3.00 13.36 10.56
N ARG A 103 3.26 13.91 11.73
CA ARG A 103 4.38 14.85 11.94
C ARG A 103 5.73 14.16 11.75
N SER A 104 5.84 12.90 12.15
CA SER A 104 7.06 12.10 11.95
C SER A 104 7.40 11.96 10.46
N LEU A 105 6.40 11.75 9.61
CA LEU A 105 6.58 11.69 8.16
C LEU A 105 7.24 12.98 7.65
N LEU A 106 6.72 14.14 8.05
CA LEU A 106 7.30 15.44 7.65
C LEU A 106 8.74 15.61 8.15
N ARG A 107 9.06 15.14 9.36
CA ARG A 107 10.43 15.26 9.90
C ARG A 107 11.44 14.37 9.17
N GLU A 108 11.04 13.15 8.85
CA GLU A 108 11.94 12.15 8.27
C GLU A 108 12.23 12.40 6.79
N GLY A 109 11.32 13.06 6.06
CA GLY A 109 11.48 13.29 4.62
C GLY A 109 12.03 14.65 4.21
N GLY A 110 12.72 15.37 5.11
CA GLY A 110 13.25 16.71 4.85
C GLY A 110 14.15 16.81 3.60
N GLU A 111 14.85 15.74 3.23
CA GLU A 111 15.70 15.68 2.03
C GLU A 111 14.93 15.78 0.70
N HIS A 112 13.63 15.50 0.70
CA HIS A 112 12.79 15.55 -0.49
C HIS A 112 12.09 16.90 -0.67
N PHE A 113 12.25 17.82 0.28
CA PHE A 113 11.51 19.07 0.31
C PHE A 113 12.28 20.23 -0.32
N PRO A 114 11.58 21.27 -0.81
CA PRO A 114 12.21 22.55 -1.12
C PRO A 114 13.02 23.07 0.09
N ALA A 115 14.14 23.74 -0.17
CA ALA A 115 15.13 24.11 0.86
C ALA A 115 14.52 24.82 2.10
N ARG A 116 13.50 25.66 1.91
CA ARG A 116 12.80 26.36 3.00
C ARG A 116 12.07 25.39 3.93
N VAL A 117 11.31 24.46 3.36
CA VAL A 117 10.58 23.45 4.14
C VAL A 117 11.57 22.46 4.76
N ALA A 118 12.59 22.04 4.02
CA ALA A 118 13.64 21.15 4.53
C ALA A 118 14.31 21.70 5.80
N ALA A 119 14.63 23.00 5.82
CA ALA A 119 15.21 23.67 6.99
C ALA A 119 14.26 23.65 8.20
N VAL A 120 12.98 23.91 7.98
CA VAL A 120 11.96 23.92 9.04
C VAL A 120 11.69 22.53 9.61
N VAL A 121 11.55 21.50 8.77
CA VAL A 121 11.20 20.16 9.26
C VAL A 121 12.37 19.44 9.95
N SER A 122 13.59 19.87 9.67
CA SER A 122 14.82 19.34 10.29
C SER A 122 15.00 19.79 11.74
N ASP A 123 14.38 20.91 12.13
CA ASP A 123 14.40 21.46 13.49
C ASP A 123 13.00 21.39 14.10
N GLU A 124 12.84 20.60 15.16
CA GLU A 124 11.55 20.41 15.83
C GLU A 124 10.99 21.71 16.43
N LEU A 125 11.84 22.64 16.85
CA LEU A 125 11.40 23.94 17.38
C LEU A 125 10.84 24.82 16.26
N GLU A 126 11.54 24.90 15.13
CA GLU A 126 11.08 25.68 13.97
C GLU A 126 9.83 25.07 13.34
N LEU A 127 9.76 23.73 13.23
CA LEU A 127 8.54 23.05 12.79
C LEU A 127 7.36 23.39 13.70
N ASN A 128 7.53 23.31 15.04
CA ASN A 128 6.47 23.66 15.97
C ASN A 128 6.06 25.14 15.88
N ARG A 129 7.01 26.05 15.62
CA ARG A 129 6.74 27.48 15.40
C ARG A 129 5.89 27.70 14.15
N VAL A 130 6.26 27.07 13.03
CA VAL A 130 5.52 27.16 11.76
C VAL A 130 4.12 26.55 11.90
N LEU A 131 3.99 25.38 12.54
CA LEU A 131 2.69 24.76 12.80
C LEU A 131 1.82 25.63 13.71
N ALA A 132 2.38 26.25 14.74
CA ALA A 132 1.65 27.17 15.62
C ALA A 132 1.15 28.41 14.87
N LEU A 133 1.97 28.95 13.96
CA LEU A 133 1.60 30.06 13.09
C LEU A 133 0.45 29.68 12.14
N LEU A 134 0.55 28.53 11.45
CA LEU A 134 -0.53 28.04 10.59
C LEU A 134 -1.84 27.81 11.36
N ARG A 135 -1.73 27.31 12.59
CA ARG A 135 -2.87 27.12 13.49
C ARG A 135 -3.47 28.44 13.95
N SER A 136 -2.67 29.48 14.23
CA SER A 136 -3.20 30.76 14.71
C SER A 136 -4.11 31.44 13.69
N TYR A 137 -3.86 31.20 12.39
CA TYR A 137 -4.71 31.62 11.28
C TYR A 137 -5.83 30.61 10.91
N SER A 138 -6.04 29.55 11.70
CA SER A 138 -7.02 28.48 11.42
C SER A 138 -6.86 27.82 10.05
N LEU A 139 -5.62 27.68 9.57
CA LEU A 139 -5.32 27.04 8.28
C LEU A 139 -5.12 25.53 8.41
N ILE A 140 -4.75 25.07 9.61
CA ILE A 140 -4.56 23.67 9.95
C ILE A 140 -5.13 23.37 11.34
N GLU A 141 -5.48 22.11 11.55
CA GLU A 141 -5.67 21.53 12.88
C GLU A 141 -4.43 20.70 13.25
N ILE A 142 -4.04 20.73 14.52
CA ILE A 142 -2.87 19.99 14.98
C ILE A 142 -3.19 19.17 16.24
N THR A 143 -2.72 17.93 16.26
CA THR A 143 -2.67 17.06 17.45
C THR A 143 -1.21 16.84 17.85
N ALA A 144 -0.94 16.03 18.88
CA ALA A 144 0.43 15.71 19.27
C ALA A 144 1.21 14.99 18.15
N GLU A 145 0.55 14.14 17.37
CA GLU A 145 1.20 13.22 16.42
C GLU A 145 0.93 13.57 14.95
N SER A 146 -0.12 14.32 14.67
CA SER A 146 -0.57 14.59 13.30
C SER A 146 -1.08 16.02 13.11
N LEU A 147 -1.27 16.39 11.85
CA LEU A 147 -1.98 17.60 11.45
C LEU A 147 -3.04 17.27 10.40
N SER A 148 -4.05 18.12 10.33
CA SER A 148 -5.10 18.07 9.30
C SER A 148 -5.18 19.40 8.57
N VAL A 149 -5.36 19.34 7.26
CA VAL A 149 -5.57 20.49 6.39
C VAL A 149 -6.90 20.32 5.67
N HIS A 150 -7.81 21.26 5.86
CA HIS A 150 -9.14 21.15 5.28
C HIS A 150 -9.09 21.03 3.74
N ARG A 151 -9.95 20.20 3.14
CA ARG A 151 -9.92 19.91 1.70
C ARG A 151 -10.04 21.16 0.81
N LEU A 152 -10.83 22.15 1.24
CA LEU A 152 -10.95 23.44 0.55
C LEU A 152 -9.65 24.26 0.64
N VAL A 153 -8.98 24.26 1.79
CA VAL A 153 -7.66 24.90 1.95
C VAL A 153 -6.66 24.27 0.99
N GLN A 154 -6.60 22.94 0.93
CA GLN A 154 -5.73 22.23 0.00
C GLN A 154 -6.08 22.53 -1.47
N ALA A 155 -7.37 22.69 -1.81
CA ALA A 155 -7.80 23.05 -3.17
C ALA A 155 -7.30 24.44 -3.56
N VAL A 156 -7.50 25.44 -2.70
CA VAL A 156 -7.05 26.82 -2.96
C VAL A 156 -5.52 26.88 -3.06
N CYS A 157 -4.77 26.14 -2.24
CA CYS A 157 -3.32 26.01 -2.39
C CYS A 157 -2.93 25.52 -3.79
N ARG A 158 -3.57 24.44 -4.28
CA ARG A 158 -3.26 23.89 -5.61
C ARG A 158 -3.64 24.84 -6.74
N ASP A 159 -4.80 25.49 -6.64
CA ASP A 159 -5.26 26.43 -7.68
C ASP A 159 -4.31 27.62 -7.80
N ARG A 160 -3.86 28.18 -6.67
CA ARG A 160 -2.86 29.26 -6.65
C ARG A 160 -1.53 28.85 -7.29
N LEU A 161 -1.06 27.63 -7.03
CA LEU A 161 0.18 27.11 -7.64
C LEU A 161 0.03 26.95 -9.16
N ASN A 162 -1.19 26.65 -9.65
CA ASN A 162 -1.48 26.56 -11.07
C ASN A 162 -1.58 27.96 -11.72
N GLU A 163 -2.19 28.94 -11.06
CA GLU A 163 -2.32 30.33 -11.53
C GLU A 163 -0.98 31.03 -11.65
N SER A 164 -0.06 30.84 -10.69
CA SER A 164 1.31 31.37 -10.77
C SER A 164 2.12 30.83 -11.96
N SER A 165 1.62 29.79 -12.63
CA SER A 165 2.24 29.22 -13.83
C SER A 165 1.71 29.85 -15.14
N HIS A 166 0.72 30.76 -15.07
CA HIS A 166 0.02 31.34 -16.23
C HIS A 166 0.15 32.88 -16.37
N GLU A 167 1.07 33.54 -15.66
CA GLU A 167 1.28 34.99 -15.84
C GLU A 167 1.67 35.31 -17.30
N PRO A 168 0.99 36.28 -17.97
CA PRO A 168 1.32 36.64 -19.33
C PRO A 168 2.69 37.32 -19.39
N GLN A 169 3.61 36.68 -20.12
CA GLN A 169 4.97 37.14 -20.37
C GLN A 169 5.00 38.58 -20.91
N THR A 170 5.31 39.56 -20.07
CA THR A 170 5.84 40.85 -20.53
C THR A 170 7.36 40.83 -20.44
N SER A 171 7.97 40.63 -21.61
CA SER A 171 9.33 41.01 -22.01
C SER A 171 10.52 40.49 -21.20
N ALA A 172 11.22 39.55 -21.83
CA ALA A 172 12.68 39.42 -21.96
C ALA A 172 13.13 37.98 -21.74
N VAL A 173 13.77 37.44 -22.77
CA VAL A 173 14.23 36.07 -22.91
C VAL A 173 15.20 35.68 -21.79
N SER A 174 14.80 34.73 -20.96
CA SER A 174 15.72 33.76 -20.35
C SER A 174 15.14 32.36 -20.53
N GLU A 175 15.82 31.54 -21.33
CA GLU A 175 15.55 30.11 -21.53
C GLU A 175 15.92 29.30 -20.27
N THR A 176 15.28 29.62 -19.14
CA THR A 176 15.17 28.70 -18.03
C THR A 176 13.75 28.16 -18.08
N SER A 177 13.60 26.88 -18.43
CA SER A 177 12.33 26.15 -18.35
C SER A 177 11.79 26.30 -16.93
N GLU A 178 10.87 27.25 -16.72
CA GLU A 178 10.24 27.45 -15.41
C GLU A 178 9.40 26.22 -15.09
N VAL A 179 9.85 25.50 -14.07
CA VAL A 179 9.14 24.35 -13.50
C VAL A 179 7.85 24.90 -12.87
N PRO A 180 6.65 24.39 -13.23
CA PRO A 180 5.40 24.82 -12.61
C PRO A 180 5.48 24.83 -11.09
N ALA A 181 4.96 25.87 -10.43
CA ALA A 181 5.14 26.06 -8.99
C ALA A 181 4.60 24.88 -8.15
N ALA A 182 3.62 24.14 -8.67
CA ALA A 182 3.06 22.93 -8.07
C ALA A 182 4.02 21.72 -8.09
N GLN A 183 4.90 21.65 -9.09
CA GLN A 183 5.72 20.47 -9.37
C GLN A 183 6.65 20.05 -8.21
N PRO A 184 7.42 20.95 -7.55
CA PRO A 184 8.31 20.53 -6.46
C PRO A 184 7.55 19.94 -5.27
N PHE A 185 6.36 20.45 -4.94
CA PHE A 185 5.56 19.98 -3.81
C PHE A 185 4.88 18.63 -4.07
N ALA A 186 4.33 18.44 -5.27
CA ALA A 186 3.76 17.15 -5.66
C ALA A 186 4.83 16.06 -5.78
N ALA A 187 6.00 16.38 -6.36
CA ALA A 187 7.13 15.46 -6.42
C ALA A 187 7.62 15.08 -5.01
N ALA A 188 7.76 16.09 -4.13
CA ALA A 188 8.12 15.89 -2.74
C ALA A 188 7.14 14.94 -2.03
N ALA A 189 5.83 15.10 -2.21
CA ALA A 189 4.81 14.24 -1.60
C ALA A 189 4.95 12.77 -2.02
N VAL A 190 5.24 12.48 -3.29
CA VAL A 190 5.47 11.10 -3.77
C VAL A 190 6.78 10.54 -3.20
N LYS A 191 7.87 11.30 -3.26
CA LYS A 191 9.18 10.87 -2.74
C LYS A 191 9.13 10.60 -1.24
N LEU A 192 8.47 11.48 -0.48
CA LEU A 192 8.22 11.36 0.95
C LEU A 192 7.56 10.04 1.35
N LEU A 193 6.64 9.53 0.54
CA LEU A 193 5.86 8.34 0.87
C LEU A 193 6.56 7.03 0.46
N ASN A 194 7.44 7.06 -0.55
CA ASN A 194 8.10 5.85 -1.07
C ASN A 194 8.78 4.99 0.01
N PRO A 195 9.58 5.54 0.95
CA PRO A 195 10.24 4.74 1.98
C PRO A 195 9.27 4.00 2.92
N SER A 196 8.03 4.50 3.05
CA SER A 196 7.01 3.89 3.91
C SER A 196 6.27 2.71 3.26
N PHE A 197 6.54 2.42 1.98
CA PHE A 197 5.97 1.29 1.25
C PHE A 197 7.12 0.42 0.70
N PRO A 198 7.68 -0.49 1.52
CA PRO A 198 8.81 -1.32 1.13
C PRO A 198 8.44 -2.31 0.00
N GLN A 199 9.43 -2.63 -0.83
CA GLN A 199 9.26 -3.60 -1.93
C GLN A 199 9.07 -5.05 -1.41
N ASP A 200 9.58 -5.34 -0.22
CA ASP A 200 9.53 -6.63 0.48
C ASP A 200 8.49 -6.62 1.61
N ILE A 201 7.39 -5.88 1.42
CA ILE A 201 6.30 -5.72 2.41
C ILE A 201 5.70 -7.05 2.90
N GLU A 202 5.82 -8.14 2.14
CA GLU A 202 5.39 -9.48 2.56
C GLU A 202 6.20 -10.03 3.75
N SER A 203 7.51 -9.73 3.79
CA SER A 203 8.38 -10.10 4.90
C SER A 203 8.43 -9.02 5.99
N ASP A 204 8.21 -7.76 5.63
CA ASP A 204 8.23 -6.64 6.57
C ASP A 204 6.83 -6.35 7.18
N THR A 205 6.40 -7.24 8.07
CA THR A 205 5.14 -7.08 8.80
C THR A 205 5.13 -5.87 9.75
N ALA A 206 6.30 -5.34 10.13
CA ALA A 206 6.41 -4.19 11.01
C ALA A 206 5.97 -2.89 10.31
N SER A 207 6.12 -2.81 8.99
CA SER A 207 5.69 -1.67 8.18
C SER A 207 4.18 -1.62 7.91
N TRP A 208 3.43 -2.70 8.13
CA TRP A 208 2.01 -2.77 7.77
C TRP A 208 1.13 -1.67 8.42
N PRO A 209 1.27 -1.35 9.72
CA PRO A 209 0.48 -0.27 10.33
C PRO A 209 0.82 1.11 9.75
N ILE A 210 2.08 1.31 9.31
CA ILE A 210 2.54 2.55 8.69
C ILE A 210 1.92 2.66 7.29
N CYS A 211 2.01 1.61 6.46
CA CYS A 211 1.37 1.56 5.16
C CYS A 211 -0.15 1.81 5.26
N GLN A 212 -0.82 1.21 6.25
CA GLN A 212 -2.26 1.40 6.47
C GLN A 212 -2.60 2.87 6.71
N ARG A 213 -1.84 3.52 7.61
CA ARG A 213 -2.03 4.93 7.94
C ARG A 213 -1.73 5.84 6.75
N LEU A 214 -0.74 5.48 5.94
CA LEU A 214 -0.25 6.31 4.83
C LEU A 214 -0.94 6.06 3.49
N LEU A 215 -1.73 4.99 3.36
CA LEU A 215 -2.42 4.63 2.13
C LEU A 215 -3.29 5.77 1.57
N PRO A 216 -4.11 6.50 2.36
CA PRO A 216 -4.87 7.64 1.85
C PRO A 216 -3.98 8.75 1.30
N HIS A 217 -2.84 9.01 1.94
CA HIS A 217 -1.87 10.01 1.50
C HIS A 217 -1.18 9.58 0.20
N ALA A 218 -0.85 8.29 0.05
CA ALA A 218 -0.32 7.73 -1.19
C ALA A 218 -1.31 7.88 -2.36
N HIS A 219 -2.58 7.56 -2.15
CA HIS A 219 -3.60 7.77 -3.19
C HIS A 219 -3.71 9.24 -3.61
N ALA A 220 -3.69 10.17 -2.65
CA ALA A 220 -3.73 11.60 -2.95
C ALA A 220 -2.50 12.06 -3.74
N ALA A 221 -1.30 11.71 -3.28
CA ALA A 221 -0.05 12.09 -3.92
C ALA A 221 0.05 11.54 -5.35
N ILE A 222 -0.25 10.24 -5.54
CA ILE A 222 -0.25 9.58 -6.84
C ILE A 222 -1.26 10.24 -7.80
N LYS A 223 -2.49 10.52 -7.33
CA LYS A 223 -3.53 11.15 -8.16
C LYS A 223 -3.02 12.45 -8.78
N TYR A 224 -2.40 13.30 -7.97
CA TYR A 224 -1.88 14.58 -8.45
C TYR A 224 -0.62 14.40 -9.29
N ALA A 225 0.31 13.52 -8.90
CA ALA A 225 1.50 13.26 -9.68
C ALA A 225 1.17 12.75 -11.09
N GLU A 226 0.17 11.89 -11.24
CA GLU A 226 -0.33 11.45 -12.55
C GLU A 226 -0.99 12.58 -13.35
N GLN A 227 -1.85 13.38 -12.70
CA GLN A 227 -2.55 14.49 -13.36
C GLN A 227 -1.56 15.47 -14.02
N PHE A 228 -0.41 15.69 -13.40
CA PHE A 228 0.60 16.64 -13.85
C PHE A 228 1.82 15.98 -14.52
N GLY A 229 1.88 14.65 -14.61
CA GLY A 229 3.02 13.92 -15.17
C GLY A 229 4.34 14.10 -14.40
N ILE A 230 4.25 14.28 -13.08
CA ILE A 230 5.39 14.65 -12.22
C ILE A 230 6.13 13.40 -11.75
N ASP A 231 7.47 13.43 -11.82
CA ASP A 231 8.36 12.46 -11.18
C ASP A 231 7.91 11.01 -11.46
N GLN A 232 7.72 10.71 -12.75
CA GLN A 232 7.09 9.47 -13.20
C GLN A 232 7.82 8.22 -12.68
N ASP A 233 9.14 8.32 -12.48
CA ASP A 233 9.95 7.25 -11.89
C ASP A 233 9.55 6.96 -10.44
N ALA A 234 9.45 7.99 -9.59
CA ALA A 234 9.07 7.85 -8.18
C ALA A 234 7.57 7.49 -8.03
N THR A 235 6.73 8.01 -8.93
CA THR A 235 5.29 7.72 -8.96
C THR A 235 5.04 6.26 -9.35
N GLY A 236 5.75 5.74 -10.35
CA GLY A 236 5.68 4.34 -10.77
C GLY A 236 6.12 3.39 -9.66
N ARG A 237 7.22 3.71 -8.96
CA ARG A 237 7.68 2.92 -7.79
C ARG A 237 6.65 2.90 -6.67
N LEU A 238 6.09 4.06 -6.30
CA LEU A 238 5.07 4.15 -5.24
C LEU A 238 3.81 3.36 -5.61
N LEU A 239 3.32 3.47 -6.85
CA LEU A 239 2.19 2.68 -7.35
C LEU A 239 2.48 1.17 -7.23
N ASN A 240 3.67 0.72 -7.63
CA ASN A 240 4.04 -0.69 -7.54
C ASN A 240 4.01 -1.20 -6.08
N CYS A 241 4.60 -0.46 -5.14
CA CYS A 241 4.61 -0.86 -3.73
C CYS A 241 3.22 -0.77 -3.07
N VAL A 242 2.43 0.26 -3.38
CA VAL A 242 1.03 0.37 -2.92
C VAL A 242 0.19 -0.80 -3.45
N GLY A 243 0.37 -1.16 -4.73
CA GLY A 243 -0.30 -2.33 -5.32
C GLY A 243 0.05 -3.63 -4.61
N LEU A 244 1.32 -3.82 -4.24
CA LEU A 244 1.76 -4.97 -3.45
C LEU A 244 1.17 -4.99 -2.04
N TYR A 245 1.11 -3.83 -1.36
CA TYR A 245 0.46 -3.70 -0.06
C TYR A 245 -1.04 -4.01 -0.12
N LEU A 246 -1.76 -3.46 -1.11
CA LEU A 246 -3.18 -3.73 -1.34
C LEU A 246 -3.47 -5.21 -1.59
N ARG A 247 -2.56 -5.92 -2.28
CA ARG A 247 -2.62 -7.36 -2.47
C ARG A 247 -2.59 -8.11 -1.15
N ILE A 248 -1.68 -7.73 -0.23
CA ILE A 248 -1.58 -8.33 1.11
C ILE A 248 -2.86 -8.09 1.93
N CYS A 249 -3.52 -6.95 1.72
CA CYS A 249 -4.81 -6.63 2.35
C CYS A 249 -6.02 -7.30 1.66
N ASP A 250 -5.81 -8.24 0.74
CA ASP A 250 -6.84 -8.91 -0.06
C ASP A 250 -7.73 -7.96 -0.89
N ASN A 251 -7.26 -6.74 -1.18
CA ASN A 251 -7.96 -5.77 -2.02
C ASN A 251 -7.48 -5.89 -3.49
N PHE A 252 -7.74 -7.05 -4.09
CA PHE A 252 -7.19 -7.41 -5.40
C PHE A 252 -7.67 -6.53 -6.55
N VAL A 253 -8.90 -6.02 -6.49
CA VAL A 253 -9.46 -5.16 -7.56
C VAL A 253 -8.73 -3.82 -7.61
N GLU A 254 -8.49 -3.21 -6.45
CA GLU A 254 -7.73 -1.97 -6.39
C GLU A 254 -6.24 -2.20 -6.71
N ALA A 255 -5.67 -3.29 -6.19
CA ALA A 255 -4.29 -3.68 -6.49
C ALA A 255 -4.06 -3.83 -8.00
N GLN A 256 -4.98 -4.48 -8.72
CA GLN A 256 -4.91 -4.61 -10.18
C GLN A 256 -4.88 -3.23 -10.85
N SER A 257 -5.83 -2.36 -10.51
CA SER A 257 -5.94 -1.02 -11.11
C SER A 257 -4.68 -0.18 -10.87
N VAL A 258 -4.13 -0.22 -9.66
CA VAL A 258 -2.90 0.47 -9.26
C VAL A 258 -1.67 -0.10 -10.00
N LEU A 259 -1.56 -1.41 -10.14
CA LEU A 259 -0.42 -2.05 -10.81
C LEU A 259 -0.46 -1.87 -12.34
N GLU A 260 -1.63 -1.86 -12.96
CA GLU A 260 -1.78 -1.50 -14.38
C GLU A 260 -1.32 -0.05 -14.65
N ARG A 261 -1.59 0.86 -13.71
CA ARG A 261 -1.05 2.24 -13.74
C ARG A 261 0.47 2.23 -13.53
N ALA A 262 0.98 1.45 -12.58
CA ALA A 262 2.42 1.31 -12.36
C ALA A 262 3.17 0.86 -13.62
N VAL A 263 2.64 -0.13 -14.34
CA VAL A 263 3.19 -0.60 -15.63
C VAL A 263 3.21 0.53 -16.65
N ARG A 264 2.08 1.22 -16.88
CA ARG A 264 1.99 2.32 -17.86
C ARG A 264 2.94 3.48 -17.55
N ILE A 265 3.02 3.89 -16.29
CA ILE A 265 3.93 4.97 -15.88
C ILE A 265 5.38 4.52 -15.98
N GLY A 266 5.69 3.29 -15.56
CA GLY A 266 7.05 2.74 -15.68
C GLY A 266 7.52 2.66 -17.13
N GLU A 267 6.63 2.28 -18.06
CA GLU A 267 6.93 2.26 -19.50
C GLU A 267 7.25 3.68 -20.03
N SER A 268 6.49 4.68 -19.60
CA SER A 268 6.72 6.08 -19.97
C SER A 268 8.04 6.61 -19.38
N ALA A 269 8.32 6.30 -18.11
CA ALA A 269 9.46 6.83 -17.38
C ALA A 269 10.80 6.18 -17.77
N PHE A 270 10.81 4.86 -17.97
CA PHE A 270 12.04 4.08 -18.14
C PHE A 270 12.13 3.33 -19.47
N GLY A 271 11.02 3.25 -20.22
CA GLY A 271 10.90 2.41 -21.40
C GLY A 271 10.33 1.01 -21.10
N PRO A 272 9.73 0.35 -22.09
CA PRO A 272 8.95 -0.89 -21.89
C PRO A 272 9.76 -2.14 -21.57
N GLU A 273 11.08 -2.08 -21.73
CA GLU A 273 12.01 -3.19 -21.47
C GLU A 273 12.88 -2.94 -20.22
N HIS A 274 12.45 -2.02 -19.33
CA HIS A 274 13.17 -1.70 -18.09
C HIS A 274 12.80 -2.65 -16.93
N PRO A 275 13.75 -3.04 -16.05
CA PRO A 275 13.46 -3.92 -14.91
C PRO A 275 12.36 -3.47 -13.95
N GLU A 276 12.14 -2.16 -13.79
CA GLU A 276 11.03 -1.62 -12.99
C GLU A 276 9.66 -1.98 -13.60
N VAL A 277 9.55 -2.00 -14.94
CA VAL A 277 8.35 -2.47 -15.63
C VAL A 277 8.15 -3.97 -15.40
N ALA A 278 9.23 -4.76 -15.40
CA ALA A 278 9.16 -6.19 -15.08
C ALA A 278 8.71 -6.45 -13.63
N ALA A 279 9.14 -5.62 -12.68
CA ALA A 279 8.71 -5.71 -11.29
C ALA A 279 7.19 -5.46 -11.16
N ALA A 280 6.69 -4.39 -11.78
CA ALA A 280 5.26 -4.08 -11.81
C ALA A 280 4.45 -5.17 -12.52
N LEU A 281 4.93 -5.71 -13.64
CA LEU A 281 4.29 -6.82 -14.36
C LEU A 281 4.27 -8.12 -13.55
N ASN A 282 5.34 -8.44 -12.81
CA ASN A 282 5.34 -9.60 -11.93
C ASN A 282 4.27 -9.46 -10.84
N ASN A 283 4.18 -8.28 -10.21
CA ASN A 283 3.19 -8.03 -9.17
C ASN A 283 1.76 -8.03 -9.74
N LEU A 284 1.54 -7.46 -10.93
CA LEU A 284 0.27 -7.55 -11.64
C LEU A 284 -0.10 -9.01 -11.94
N GLY A 285 0.87 -9.83 -12.37
CA GLY A 285 0.66 -11.26 -12.60
C GLY A 285 0.21 -12.02 -11.35
N LEU A 286 0.75 -11.67 -10.18
CA LEU A 286 0.32 -12.25 -8.90
C LEU A 286 -1.14 -11.89 -8.59
N VAL A 287 -1.52 -10.62 -8.74
CA VAL A 287 -2.90 -10.16 -8.51
C VAL A 287 -3.89 -10.78 -9.50
N LEU A 288 -3.54 -10.85 -10.79
CA LEU A 288 -4.38 -11.50 -11.80
C LEU A 288 -4.58 -12.99 -11.49
N GLN A 289 -3.56 -13.67 -10.99
CA GLN A 289 -3.69 -15.06 -10.53
C GLN A 289 -4.67 -15.19 -9.36
N GLU A 290 -4.64 -14.27 -8.38
CA GLU A 290 -5.55 -14.26 -7.23
C GLU A 290 -7.01 -13.94 -7.62
N LEU A 291 -7.19 -13.12 -8.65
CA LEU A 291 -8.49 -12.85 -9.26
C LEU A 291 -9.00 -13.99 -10.16
N GLY A 292 -8.16 -15.00 -10.44
CA GLY A 292 -8.48 -16.12 -11.32
C GLY A 292 -8.28 -15.87 -12.81
N ASP A 293 -7.76 -14.70 -13.21
CA ASP A 293 -7.36 -14.42 -14.60
C ASP A 293 -6.00 -15.06 -14.90
N LEU A 294 -5.99 -16.38 -15.04
CA LEU A 294 -4.81 -17.17 -15.37
C LEU A 294 -4.20 -16.78 -16.75
N PRO A 295 -4.98 -16.52 -17.81
CA PRO A 295 -4.43 -16.04 -19.08
C PRO A 295 -3.71 -14.69 -18.95
N GLY A 296 -4.30 -13.72 -18.25
CA GLY A 296 -3.69 -12.41 -17.99
C GLY A 296 -2.42 -12.53 -17.15
N ALA A 297 -2.45 -13.34 -16.09
CA ALA A 297 -1.27 -13.63 -15.27
C ALA A 297 -0.13 -14.24 -16.09
N ARG A 298 -0.43 -15.20 -16.97
CA ARG A 298 0.55 -15.81 -17.89
C ARG A 298 1.18 -14.77 -18.81
N GLN A 299 0.39 -13.86 -19.38
CA GLN A 299 0.89 -12.79 -20.23
C GLN A 299 1.82 -11.84 -19.46
N ALA A 300 1.42 -11.42 -18.27
CA ALA A 300 2.21 -10.53 -17.42
C ALA A 300 3.55 -11.17 -17.03
N PHE A 301 3.55 -12.42 -16.57
CA PHE A 301 4.78 -13.14 -16.21
C PHE A 301 5.70 -13.40 -17.41
N ASN A 302 5.17 -13.79 -18.58
CA ASN A 302 6.00 -13.98 -19.77
C ASN A 302 6.68 -12.67 -20.21
N ARG A 303 5.96 -11.55 -20.12
CA ARG A 303 6.54 -10.25 -20.44
C ARG A 303 7.61 -9.85 -19.42
N ALA A 304 7.33 -9.97 -18.12
CA ALA A 304 8.30 -9.71 -17.06
C ALA A 304 9.55 -10.60 -17.20
N LEU A 305 9.37 -11.87 -17.59
CA LEU A 305 10.44 -12.84 -17.80
C LEU A 305 11.38 -12.37 -18.92
N LYS A 306 10.82 -12.03 -20.09
CA LYS A 306 11.61 -11.53 -21.23
C LYS A 306 12.46 -10.33 -20.85
N ILE A 307 11.87 -9.37 -20.13
CA ILE A 307 12.56 -8.16 -19.68
C ILE A 307 13.71 -8.49 -18.73
N ASN A 308 13.45 -9.31 -17.70
CA ASN A 308 14.48 -9.64 -16.72
C ASN A 308 15.58 -10.55 -17.28
N GLU A 309 15.28 -11.44 -18.23
CA GLU A 309 16.30 -12.23 -18.94
C GLU A 309 17.22 -11.31 -19.77
N ALA A 310 16.66 -10.31 -20.45
CA ALA A 310 17.46 -9.35 -21.21
C ALA A 310 18.31 -8.44 -20.30
N ALA A 311 17.77 -8.01 -19.16
CA ALA A 311 18.45 -7.09 -18.26
C ALA A 311 19.49 -7.74 -17.34
N PHE A 312 19.23 -8.95 -16.85
CA PHE A 312 20.05 -9.60 -15.82
C PHE A 312 20.69 -10.93 -16.26
N GLY A 313 20.27 -11.46 -17.41
CA GLY A 313 20.66 -12.78 -17.88
C GLY A 313 19.72 -13.91 -17.40
N PRO A 314 19.75 -15.07 -18.09
CA PRO A 314 18.76 -16.15 -17.92
C PRO A 314 18.85 -16.91 -16.59
N ASP A 315 19.97 -16.78 -15.87
CA ASP A 315 20.27 -17.49 -14.62
C ASP A 315 20.20 -16.58 -13.38
N HIS A 316 19.65 -15.38 -13.50
CA HIS A 316 19.55 -14.44 -12.38
C HIS A 316 18.40 -14.82 -11.42
N PRO A 317 18.52 -14.63 -10.08
CA PRO A 317 17.45 -14.94 -9.12
C PRO A 317 16.09 -14.30 -9.43
N LYS A 318 16.09 -13.05 -9.93
CA LYS A 318 14.85 -12.36 -10.35
C LYS A 318 14.14 -13.07 -11.50
N VAL A 319 14.89 -13.72 -12.40
CA VAL A 319 14.35 -14.58 -13.47
C VAL A 319 13.76 -15.85 -12.87
N GLY A 320 14.49 -16.50 -11.94
CA GLY A 320 14.00 -17.68 -11.21
C GLY A 320 12.67 -17.45 -10.50
N THR A 321 12.49 -16.30 -9.85
CA THR A 321 11.21 -15.93 -9.20
C THR A 321 10.05 -15.83 -10.19
N ILE A 322 10.22 -15.17 -11.33
CA ILE A 322 9.17 -15.04 -12.34
C ILE A 322 8.83 -16.41 -12.95
N ILE A 323 9.84 -17.23 -13.25
CA ILE A 323 9.62 -18.56 -13.81
C ILE A 323 8.84 -19.45 -12.82
N ASN A 324 9.14 -19.39 -11.53
CA ASN A 324 8.37 -20.12 -10.52
C ASN A 324 6.91 -19.66 -10.48
N ASN A 325 6.65 -18.35 -10.59
CA ASN A 325 5.29 -17.83 -10.62
C ASN A 325 4.54 -18.26 -11.90
N LEU A 326 5.21 -18.21 -13.05
CA LEU A 326 4.70 -18.76 -14.30
C LEU A 326 4.38 -20.25 -14.17
N GLY A 327 5.25 -21.03 -13.52
CA GLY A 327 5.02 -22.45 -13.25
C GLY A 327 3.74 -22.70 -12.43
N ARG A 328 3.42 -21.83 -11.45
CA ARG A 328 2.16 -21.89 -10.69
C ARG A 328 0.95 -21.65 -11.58
N VAL A 329 1.02 -20.68 -12.49
CA VAL A 329 -0.05 -20.38 -13.45
C VAL A 329 -0.24 -21.54 -14.44
N LEU A 330 0.84 -22.08 -15.00
CA LEU A 330 0.79 -23.23 -15.90
C LEU A 330 0.21 -24.47 -15.22
N ARG A 331 0.53 -24.71 -13.94
CA ARG A 331 -0.08 -25.77 -13.13
C ARG A 331 -1.59 -25.55 -12.98
N ALA A 332 -2.02 -24.33 -12.67
CA ALA A 332 -3.44 -23.99 -12.53
C ALA A 332 -4.22 -24.13 -13.86
N LEU A 333 -3.55 -23.90 -14.99
CA LEU A 333 -4.09 -24.15 -16.34
C LEU A 333 -4.08 -25.64 -16.75
N GLY A 334 -3.50 -26.54 -15.94
CA GLY A 334 -3.35 -27.96 -16.27
C GLY A 334 -2.24 -28.27 -17.28
N GLU A 335 -1.38 -27.30 -17.61
CA GLU A 335 -0.27 -27.45 -18.56
C GLU A 335 0.93 -28.16 -17.90
N GLN A 336 0.81 -29.48 -17.73
CA GLN A 336 1.76 -30.32 -16.98
C GLN A 336 3.23 -30.13 -17.37
N GLN A 337 3.55 -30.27 -18.65
CA GLN A 337 4.93 -30.24 -19.11
C GLN A 337 5.54 -28.84 -18.94
N GLY A 338 4.78 -27.80 -19.25
CA GLY A 338 5.22 -26.41 -19.10
C GLY A 338 5.45 -26.06 -17.62
N ALA A 339 4.54 -26.45 -16.74
CA ALA A 339 4.69 -26.24 -15.29
C ALA A 339 5.96 -26.93 -14.76
N ARG A 340 6.17 -28.20 -15.12
CA ARG A 340 7.36 -28.97 -14.71
C ARG A 340 8.65 -28.30 -15.17
N GLN A 341 8.75 -27.93 -16.44
CA GLN A 341 9.94 -27.26 -17.00
C GLN A 341 10.22 -25.92 -16.30
N ALA A 342 9.17 -25.15 -16.01
CA ALA A 342 9.32 -23.89 -15.28
C ALA A 342 9.89 -24.12 -13.88
N PHE A 343 9.31 -25.04 -13.09
CA PHE A 343 9.80 -25.32 -11.74
C PHE A 343 11.21 -25.92 -11.73
N GLU A 344 11.55 -26.83 -12.65
CA GLU A 344 12.90 -27.38 -12.79
C GLU A 344 13.92 -26.29 -13.14
N ARG A 345 13.56 -25.36 -14.04
CA ARG A 345 14.43 -24.24 -14.41
C ARG A 345 14.62 -23.27 -13.24
N ALA A 346 13.55 -22.89 -12.55
CA ALA A 346 13.64 -22.02 -11.38
C ALA A 346 14.47 -22.66 -10.25
N LEU A 347 14.32 -23.96 -10.03
CA LEU A 347 15.12 -24.73 -9.08
C LEU A 347 16.61 -24.68 -9.43
N LYS A 348 16.97 -24.95 -10.69
CA LYS A 348 18.37 -24.92 -11.16
C LYS A 348 19.03 -23.55 -10.95
N ILE A 349 18.28 -22.48 -11.18
CA ILE A 349 18.74 -21.10 -10.94
C ILE A 349 19.07 -20.93 -9.45
N ASP A 350 18.14 -21.24 -8.55
CA ASP A 350 18.34 -21.06 -7.12
C ASP A 350 19.46 -21.97 -6.57
N GLU A 351 19.62 -23.19 -7.08
CA GLU A 351 20.73 -24.08 -6.72
C GLU A 351 22.09 -23.51 -7.13
N THR A 352 22.17 -22.87 -8.30
CA THR A 352 23.40 -22.26 -8.81
C THR A 352 23.78 -21.02 -8.00
N VAL A 353 22.79 -20.24 -7.57
CA VAL A 353 23.01 -18.97 -6.87
C VAL A 353 23.27 -19.18 -5.38
N PHE A 354 22.44 -19.98 -4.71
CA PHE A 354 22.46 -20.11 -3.24
C PHE A 354 23.14 -21.39 -2.75
N GLY A 355 23.36 -22.35 -3.64
CA GLY A 355 23.80 -23.70 -3.31
C GLY A 355 22.64 -24.66 -3.02
N PRO A 356 22.84 -25.98 -3.20
CA PRO A 356 21.77 -26.98 -3.20
C PRO A 356 21.10 -27.21 -1.85
N GLU A 357 21.70 -26.74 -0.75
CA GLU A 357 21.22 -26.91 0.64
C GLU A 357 20.67 -25.60 1.24
N HIS A 358 20.41 -24.58 0.41
CA HIS A 358 19.86 -23.32 0.89
C HIS A 358 18.33 -23.40 1.11
N PRO A 359 17.75 -22.77 2.14
CA PRO A 359 16.29 -22.75 2.36
C PRO A 359 15.42 -22.30 1.17
N SER A 360 15.91 -21.37 0.36
CA SER A 360 15.22 -20.96 -0.88
C SER A 360 15.06 -22.13 -1.86
N VAL A 361 16.07 -23.01 -1.95
CA VAL A 361 16.02 -24.23 -2.76
C VAL A 361 14.96 -25.19 -2.21
N ALA A 362 14.85 -25.36 -0.89
CA ALA A 362 13.80 -26.19 -0.28
C ALA A 362 12.39 -25.75 -0.72
N THR A 363 12.14 -24.44 -0.76
CA THR A 363 10.87 -23.88 -1.22
C THR A 363 10.59 -24.21 -2.70
N ARG A 364 11.60 -24.11 -3.59
CA ARG A 364 11.45 -24.50 -5.01
C ARG A 364 11.23 -26.00 -5.18
N VAL A 365 12.00 -26.82 -4.47
CA VAL A 365 11.86 -28.27 -4.47
C VAL A 365 10.46 -28.68 -3.99
N ASN A 366 9.93 -28.03 -2.95
CA ASN A 366 8.57 -28.27 -2.48
C ASN A 366 7.52 -27.95 -3.56
N ASN A 367 7.66 -26.82 -4.26
CA ASN A 367 6.76 -26.47 -5.37
C ASN A 367 6.82 -27.51 -6.50
N LEU A 368 8.01 -27.97 -6.88
CA LEU A 368 8.19 -29.05 -7.85
C LEU A 368 7.52 -30.35 -7.38
N GLY A 369 7.69 -30.72 -6.11
CA GLY A 369 7.03 -31.89 -5.52
C GLY A 369 5.50 -31.80 -5.58
N GLY A 370 4.93 -30.61 -5.38
CA GLY A 370 3.50 -30.36 -5.52
C GLY A 370 2.99 -30.62 -6.94
N VAL A 371 3.74 -30.18 -7.95
CA VAL A 371 3.42 -30.36 -9.37
C VAL A 371 3.50 -31.84 -9.75
N LEU A 372 4.57 -32.52 -9.37
CA LEU A 372 4.74 -33.96 -9.61
C LEU A 372 3.60 -34.76 -8.98
N LYS A 373 3.18 -34.41 -7.76
CA LYS A 373 2.06 -35.06 -7.05
C LYS A 373 0.72 -34.86 -7.75
N ASP A 374 0.47 -33.67 -8.28
CA ASP A 374 -0.79 -33.35 -8.95
C ASP A 374 -0.92 -34.10 -10.28
N PHE A 375 0.20 -34.26 -10.98
CA PHE A 375 0.27 -34.96 -12.24
C PHE A 375 0.62 -36.46 -12.14
N GLY A 376 0.56 -37.02 -10.93
CA GLY A 376 0.65 -38.46 -10.70
C GLY A 376 2.05 -39.07 -10.57
N ASP A 377 3.12 -38.29 -10.70
CA ASP A 377 4.48 -38.74 -10.38
C ASP A 377 4.72 -38.70 -8.86
N LEU A 378 4.10 -39.66 -8.17
CA LEU A 378 4.14 -39.75 -6.71
C LEU A 378 5.54 -40.10 -6.19
N ALA A 379 6.36 -40.82 -6.97
CA ALA A 379 7.73 -41.17 -6.61
C ALA A 379 8.64 -39.93 -6.65
N GLY A 380 8.59 -39.16 -7.73
CA GLY A 380 9.31 -37.88 -7.85
C GLY A 380 8.84 -36.87 -6.81
N ALA A 381 7.52 -36.77 -6.57
CA ALA A 381 6.97 -35.91 -5.54
C ALA A 381 7.49 -36.25 -4.13
N ARG A 382 7.53 -37.55 -3.80
CA ARG A 382 8.08 -38.02 -2.53
C ARG A 382 9.54 -37.62 -2.36
N GLN A 383 10.38 -37.88 -3.37
CA GLN A 383 11.79 -37.52 -3.32
C GLN A 383 12.00 -36.01 -3.16
N ALA A 384 11.20 -35.21 -3.86
CA ALA A 384 11.23 -33.76 -3.75
C ALA A 384 10.87 -33.31 -2.32
N PHE A 385 9.74 -33.77 -1.76
CA PHE A 385 9.35 -33.37 -0.40
C PHE A 385 10.33 -33.87 0.66
N GLU A 386 10.89 -35.08 0.53
CA GLU A 386 11.94 -35.58 1.43
C GLU A 386 13.22 -34.74 1.35
N ARG A 387 13.58 -34.24 0.16
CA ARG A 387 14.71 -33.33 -0.03
C ARG A 387 14.45 -31.96 0.61
N ALA A 388 13.29 -31.35 0.33
CA ALA A 388 12.91 -30.07 0.94
C ALA A 388 12.93 -30.16 2.48
N LEU A 389 12.35 -31.23 3.02
CA LEU A 389 12.31 -31.52 4.45
C LEU A 389 13.72 -31.56 5.06
N ARG A 390 14.67 -32.28 4.45
CA ARG A 390 16.05 -32.36 4.95
C ARG A 390 16.73 -30.99 4.99
N ILE A 391 16.53 -30.18 3.95
CA ILE A 391 17.12 -28.84 3.85
C ILE A 391 16.53 -27.94 4.95
N ASP A 392 15.21 -27.86 5.05
CA ASP A 392 14.54 -26.99 6.03
C ASP A 392 14.77 -27.44 7.49
N GLU A 393 14.84 -28.75 7.77
CA GLU A 393 15.22 -29.29 9.08
C GLU A 393 16.64 -28.91 9.47
N THR A 394 17.58 -28.95 8.52
CA THR A 394 18.98 -28.59 8.76
C THR A 394 19.14 -27.09 9.00
N ALA A 395 18.41 -26.27 8.24
CA ALA A 395 18.55 -24.82 8.30
C ALA A 395 17.83 -24.18 9.50
N PHE A 396 16.64 -24.66 9.86
CA PHE A 396 15.77 -24.03 10.87
C PHE A 396 15.50 -24.90 12.10
N GLY A 397 15.87 -26.17 12.06
CA GLY A 397 15.52 -27.15 13.09
C GLY A 397 14.14 -27.80 12.88
N PRO A 398 13.87 -28.90 13.61
CA PRO A 398 12.73 -29.78 13.34
C PRO A 398 11.36 -29.22 13.72
N GLU A 399 11.31 -28.13 14.48
CA GLU A 399 10.08 -27.50 14.99
C GLU A 399 9.72 -26.20 14.22
N HIS A 400 10.37 -25.92 13.09
CA HIS A 400 10.07 -24.74 12.28
C HIS A 400 8.83 -24.95 11.39
N SER A 401 8.05 -23.89 11.12
CA SER A 401 6.81 -24.02 10.33
C SER A 401 7.05 -24.47 8.87
N ASN A 402 8.25 -24.26 8.32
CA ASN A 402 8.60 -24.78 6.99
C ASN A 402 8.73 -26.31 7.00
N VAL A 403 9.28 -26.88 8.08
CA VAL A 403 9.31 -28.33 8.30
C VAL A 403 7.89 -28.87 8.38
N ALA A 404 6.99 -28.20 9.10
CA ALA A 404 5.58 -28.60 9.16
C ALA A 404 4.92 -28.65 7.78
N ARG A 405 5.17 -27.65 6.92
CA ARG A 405 4.71 -27.61 5.52
C ARG A 405 5.22 -28.82 4.74
N ASP A 406 6.52 -29.10 4.83
CA ASP A 406 7.17 -30.17 4.05
C ASP A 406 6.69 -31.55 4.49
N VAL A 407 6.62 -31.80 5.82
CA VAL A 407 6.08 -33.04 6.39
C VAL A 407 4.61 -33.23 6.00
N ASN A 408 3.80 -32.18 6.06
CA ASN A 408 2.40 -32.27 5.62
C ASN A 408 2.30 -32.66 4.13
N ASN A 409 3.11 -32.06 3.28
CA ASN A 409 3.10 -32.37 1.85
C ASN A 409 3.55 -33.80 1.57
N LEU A 410 4.56 -34.29 2.30
CA LEU A 410 4.97 -35.69 2.29
C LEU A 410 3.84 -36.62 2.75
N GLY A 411 3.12 -36.27 3.82
CA GLY A 411 1.94 -37.00 4.30
C GLY A 411 0.86 -37.14 3.22
N GLY A 412 0.63 -36.08 2.45
CA GLY A 412 -0.29 -36.12 1.30
C GLY A 412 0.15 -37.09 0.19
N VAL A 413 1.45 -37.20 -0.09
CA VAL A 413 1.98 -38.18 -1.06
C VAL A 413 1.89 -39.60 -0.51
N LEU A 414 2.25 -39.82 0.75
CA LEU A 414 2.12 -41.12 1.42
C LEU A 414 0.68 -41.62 1.41
N LYS A 415 -0.29 -40.72 1.64
CA LYS A 415 -1.71 -41.01 1.53
C LYS A 415 -2.08 -41.51 0.13
N LYS A 416 -1.69 -40.78 -0.92
CA LYS A 416 -1.95 -41.18 -2.32
C LYS A 416 -1.27 -42.51 -2.70
N LEU A 417 -0.14 -42.83 -2.07
CA LEU A 417 0.57 -44.11 -2.23
C LEU A 417 -0.05 -45.26 -1.41
N GLY A 418 -1.11 -45.01 -0.63
CA GLY A 418 -1.76 -45.99 0.23
C GLY A 418 -1.05 -46.25 1.56
N ASN A 419 0.05 -45.55 1.87
CA ASN A 419 0.69 -45.62 3.18
C ASN A 419 -0.03 -44.71 4.19
N LEU A 420 -1.22 -45.14 4.61
CA LEU A 420 -2.09 -44.36 5.49
C LEU A 420 -1.48 -44.15 6.89
N THR A 421 -0.80 -45.14 7.46
CA THR A 421 -0.12 -45.00 8.75
C THR A 421 1.00 -43.97 8.70
N GLY A 422 1.84 -43.99 7.66
CA GLY A 422 2.88 -42.97 7.46
C GLY A 422 2.31 -41.58 7.20
N ALA A 423 1.20 -41.49 6.46
CA ALA A 423 0.48 -40.24 6.24
C ALA A 423 -0.06 -39.66 7.55
N GLN A 424 -0.66 -40.49 8.41
CA GLN A 424 -1.15 -40.07 9.72
C GLN A 424 -0.01 -39.50 10.57
N GLN A 425 1.10 -40.23 10.72
CA GLN A 425 2.25 -39.77 11.51
C GLN A 425 2.82 -38.45 10.99
N ALA A 426 2.90 -38.29 9.66
CA ALA A 426 3.35 -37.05 9.05
C ALA A 426 2.39 -35.89 9.37
N PHE A 427 1.08 -36.08 9.20
CA PHE A 427 0.10 -35.02 9.50
C PHE A 427 0.06 -34.66 10.98
N GLU A 428 0.17 -35.63 11.90
CA GLU A 428 0.25 -35.40 13.34
C GLU A 428 1.51 -34.62 13.72
N ARG A 429 2.66 -34.95 13.12
CA ARG A 429 3.90 -34.19 13.31
C ARG A 429 3.74 -32.75 12.82
N ALA A 430 3.18 -32.55 11.63
CA ALA A 430 2.94 -31.21 11.09
C ALA A 430 1.96 -30.39 11.94
N LEU A 431 0.90 -31.02 12.45
CA LEU A 431 -0.06 -30.41 13.37
C LEU A 431 0.64 -29.92 14.63
N LYS A 432 1.42 -30.78 15.29
CA LYS A 432 2.14 -30.43 16.53
C LYS A 432 3.04 -29.21 16.35
N ILE A 433 3.76 -29.15 15.24
CA ILE A 433 4.66 -28.02 14.94
C ILE A 433 3.86 -26.73 14.71
N ASP A 434 2.84 -26.76 13.84
CA ASP A 434 2.05 -25.55 13.53
C ASP A 434 1.21 -25.09 14.74
N GLU A 435 0.70 -25.99 15.58
CA GLU A 435 0.00 -25.64 16.84
C GLU A 435 0.95 -24.98 17.83
N ALA A 436 2.17 -25.46 17.97
CA ALA A 436 3.17 -24.85 18.85
C ALA A 436 3.62 -23.48 18.33
N ALA A 437 3.74 -23.30 17.02
CA ALA A 437 4.21 -22.07 16.39
C ALA A 437 3.14 -20.96 16.34
N PHE A 438 1.88 -21.31 16.05
CA PHE A 438 0.83 -20.31 15.77
C PHE A 438 -0.35 -20.36 16.73
N GLY A 439 -0.39 -21.34 17.62
CA GLY A 439 -1.54 -21.62 18.47
C GLY A 439 -2.66 -22.37 17.74
N PRO A 440 -3.64 -22.91 18.49
CA PRO A 440 -4.59 -23.88 17.97
C PRO A 440 -5.70 -23.31 17.07
N GLU A 441 -5.93 -21.99 17.09
CA GLU A 441 -6.97 -21.33 16.30
C GLU A 441 -6.46 -20.88 14.91
N HIS A 442 -5.20 -21.13 14.59
CA HIS A 442 -4.59 -20.67 13.34
C HIS A 442 -5.07 -21.51 12.13
N LEU A 443 -5.26 -20.86 10.97
CA LEU A 443 -5.75 -21.52 9.75
C LEU A 443 -4.92 -22.75 9.34
N LYS A 444 -3.59 -22.68 9.48
CA LYS A 444 -2.70 -23.82 9.19
C LYS A 444 -3.04 -25.04 10.05
N VAL A 445 -3.35 -24.85 11.33
CA VAL A 445 -3.77 -25.91 12.26
C VAL A 445 -5.06 -26.56 11.77
N ALA A 446 -6.05 -25.76 11.38
CA ALA A 446 -7.31 -26.28 10.82
C ALA A 446 -7.08 -27.14 9.56
N ILE A 447 -6.19 -26.72 8.66
CA ILE A 447 -5.79 -27.51 7.48
C ILE A 447 -5.16 -28.84 7.90
N ARG A 448 -4.26 -28.85 8.89
CA ARG A 448 -3.63 -30.09 9.38
C ARG A 448 -4.67 -31.04 9.97
N VAL A 449 -5.57 -30.53 10.81
CA VAL A 449 -6.66 -31.32 11.40
C VAL A 449 -7.55 -31.93 10.32
N ASN A 450 -7.90 -31.18 9.28
CA ASN A 450 -8.68 -31.70 8.16
C ASN A 450 -7.95 -32.83 7.42
N ASN A 451 -6.64 -32.71 7.19
CA ASN A 451 -5.85 -33.76 6.56
C ASN A 451 -5.77 -35.03 7.42
N ILE A 452 -5.64 -34.88 8.75
CA ILE A 452 -5.71 -36.01 9.70
C ILE A 452 -7.08 -36.67 9.63
N GLY A 453 -8.18 -35.91 9.74
CA GLY A 453 -9.54 -36.45 9.63
C GLY A 453 -9.76 -37.23 8.34
N GLY A 454 -9.24 -36.71 7.21
CA GLY A 454 -9.27 -37.41 5.93
C GLY A 454 -8.48 -38.72 5.90
N VAL A 455 -7.36 -38.86 6.63
CA VAL A 455 -6.63 -40.14 6.72
C VAL A 455 -7.29 -41.09 7.70
N LEU A 456 -7.81 -40.60 8.82
CA LEU A 456 -8.49 -41.42 9.81
C LEU A 456 -9.79 -42.02 9.26
N LYS A 457 -10.48 -41.30 8.37
CA LYS A 457 -11.62 -41.85 7.61
C LYS A 457 -11.19 -43.01 6.73
N ASP A 458 -10.16 -42.81 5.90
CA ASP A 458 -9.65 -43.85 5.00
C ASP A 458 -9.10 -45.06 5.77
N LEU A 459 -8.56 -44.86 6.98
CA LEU A 459 -8.16 -45.93 7.90
C LEU A 459 -9.35 -46.66 8.53
N GLY A 460 -10.44 -45.94 8.87
CA GLY A 460 -11.67 -46.51 9.42
C GLY A 460 -12.47 -47.31 8.40
N ASP A 461 -12.32 -46.99 7.11
CA ASP A 461 -12.91 -47.75 6.00
C ASP A 461 -12.13 -49.06 5.68
N LEU A 462 -10.98 -49.32 6.34
CA LEU A 462 -10.27 -50.60 6.29
C LEU A 462 -10.88 -51.62 7.28
N PRO A 463 -11.08 -52.89 6.90
CA PRO A 463 -11.58 -53.90 7.82
C PRO A 463 -10.52 -54.26 8.88
N GLY A 464 -10.63 -53.67 10.09
CA GLY A 464 -9.80 -54.01 11.25
C GLY A 464 -10.17 -53.24 12.53
N PRO A 465 -9.93 -53.78 13.74
CA PRO A 465 -10.36 -53.13 14.98
C PRO A 465 -9.19 -52.33 15.58
N ASP A 466 -9.07 -51.04 15.29
CA ASP A 466 -8.07 -50.19 15.98
C ASP A 466 -8.72 -49.07 16.81
N ARG A 467 -8.82 -49.31 18.13
CA ARG A 467 -9.45 -48.41 19.12
C ARG A 467 -8.69 -47.09 19.33
N ARG A 468 -7.45 -46.97 18.84
CA ARG A 468 -6.63 -45.73 18.96
C ARG A 468 -7.19 -44.56 18.14
N LEU A 469 -7.98 -44.84 17.11
CA LEU A 469 -8.57 -43.82 16.22
C LEU A 469 -9.62 -42.94 16.93
N SER A 470 -10.24 -43.42 18.02
CA SER A 470 -11.37 -42.76 18.69
C SER A 470 -11.02 -41.43 19.37
N GLY A 471 -9.85 -41.32 20.02
CA GLY A 471 -9.40 -40.09 20.67
C GLY A 471 -9.01 -38.99 19.68
N HIS A 472 -8.37 -39.38 18.57
CA HIS A 472 -7.96 -38.45 17.51
C HIS A 472 -9.14 -38.00 16.64
N TRP A 473 -10.12 -38.89 16.39
CA TRP A 473 -11.41 -38.51 15.80
C TRP A 473 -12.16 -37.50 16.68
N GLY A 474 -12.25 -37.73 18.00
CA GLY A 474 -12.88 -36.79 18.92
C GLY A 474 -12.19 -35.42 18.98
N TYR A 475 -10.85 -35.39 18.94
CA TYR A 475 -10.08 -34.14 18.85
C TYR A 475 -10.35 -33.40 17.53
N ALA A 476 -10.26 -34.11 16.39
CA ALA A 476 -10.51 -33.54 15.07
C ALA A 476 -11.97 -33.05 14.91
N GLU A 477 -12.96 -33.83 15.36
CA GLU A 477 -14.38 -33.43 15.35
C GLU A 477 -14.64 -32.23 16.27
N SER A 478 -14.04 -32.20 17.46
CA SER A 478 -14.20 -31.08 18.39
C SER A 478 -13.65 -29.77 17.82
N ARG A 479 -12.52 -29.84 17.09
CA ARG A 479 -11.85 -28.70 16.45
C ARG A 479 -12.49 -28.28 15.12
N LEU A 480 -12.91 -29.24 14.28
CA LEU A 480 -13.67 -28.96 13.06
C LEU A 480 -15.05 -28.34 13.42
N GLY A 481 -15.72 -28.87 14.45
CA GLY A 481 -17.00 -28.35 14.93
C GLY A 481 -16.92 -26.95 15.55
N THR A 482 -15.78 -26.56 16.13
CA THR A 482 -15.53 -25.18 16.61
C THR A 482 -15.10 -24.24 15.48
N SER A 483 -14.18 -24.66 14.61
CA SER A 483 -13.72 -23.86 13.45
C SER A 483 -14.86 -23.52 12.47
N ILE A 484 -15.78 -24.45 12.22
CA ILE A 484 -16.99 -24.21 11.40
C ILE A 484 -17.96 -23.22 12.08
N ARG A 485 -17.99 -23.17 13.42
CA ARG A 485 -18.85 -22.24 14.18
C ARG A 485 -18.26 -20.84 14.33
N THR A 486 -16.94 -20.69 14.34
CA THR A 486 -16.26 -19.40 14.53
C THR A 486 -15.93 -18.68 13.22
N HIS A 487 -15.80 -19.38 12.08
CA HIS A 487 -15.53 -18.77 10.77
C HIS A 487 -16.75 -18.68 9.86
N ARG A 488 -17.62 -17.70 10.11
CA ARG A 488 -18.62 -17.24 9.12
C ARG A 488 -18.09 -16.57 7.83
N PRO A 489 -16.78 -16.29 7.61
CA PRO A 489 -16.31 -15.89 6.28
C PRO A 489 -15.91 -17.06 5.35
N CYS A 490 -15.81 -18.31 5.84
CA CYS A 490 -15.21 -19.41 5.06
C CYS A 490 -16.13 -20.10 4.04
N GLU A 491 -17.42 -19.76 3.98
CA GLU A 491 -18.33 -20.32 2.96
C GLU A 491 -17.94 -19.94 1.50
N ARG A 492 -17.09 -18.92 1.32
CA ARG A 492 -16.63 -18.50 -0.02
C ARG A 492 -15.42 -19.28 -0.55
N ILE A 493 -14.62 -19.90 0.32
CA ILE A 493 -13.41 -20.66 -0.06
C ILE A 493 -13.73 -22.13 -0.40
N LEU A 494 -14.87 -22.65 0.07
CA LEU A 494 -15.34 -24.00 -0.29
C LEU A 494 -16.27 -24.04 -1.52
N ARG A 495 -16.48 -22.89 -2.20
CA ARG A 495 -17.28 -22.79 -3.43
C ARG A 495 -16.48 -22.38 -4.69
N LEU A 496 -15.15 -22.36 -4.59
CA LEU A 496 -14.21 -22.36 -5.72
C LEU A 496 -13.40 -23.66 -5.64
#